data_AF-A0A6N9VIN4-F1
#
_entry.id   AF-A0A6N9VIN4-F1
#
_cell.length_a   1.000
_cell.length_b   1.000
_cell.length_c   1.000
_cell.angle_alpha   90.00
_cell.angle_beta   90.00
_cell.angle_gamma   90.00
#
_symmetry.space_group_name_H-M   'P 1'
#
loop_
_entity.id
_entity.type
_entity.pdbx_description
1 polymer ?
#
loop_
_entity_poly.entity_id
_entity_poly.type
_entity_poly.pdbx_seq_one_letter_code
_entity_poly.pdbx_strand_id
1 'polypeptide(L)'
;MTQQVPQVPPTETALTGVRNFRDVGGLPTADGRRTAFGRLYRSGHLAHASAEDALFLGGLGLHTVFDFRNSADHKLDGYDIELAGVRNVSIPLSDPADGAEFWRLVRDGNIEQLRSILANGKGTERMLTMYRSTIVDRTAEHSRVLHALAEDSVPALMHCAAGKDRAGLSIAVSLLAVGVEREAIEADYLKSNDPHRRYKVKRSDMSETGMSAEVMELLNPLFGAEAAYLAAAFAAIDETWGTTDRYLAEGLKVSPETRERLRERLLDQG
;
A
#
# COMPACT_ATOMS: atom_id res chain seq x y z
N MET A 1 17.06 -38.22 -11.35
CA MET A 1 16.00 -37.19 -11.49
C MET A 1 16.20 -36.18 -10.38
N THR A 2 16.95 -35.13 -10.65
CA THR A 2 17.16 -34.01 -9.71
C THR A 2 15.93 -33.11 -9.78
N GLN A 3 15.16 -33.08 -8.70
CA GLN A 3 14.06 -32.12 -8.54
C GLN A 3 14.66 -30.71 -8.50
N GLN A 4 14.30 -29.88 -9.47
CA GLN A 4 14.57 -28.45 -9.44
C GLN A 4 13.65 -27.82 -8.39
N VAL A 5 14.26 -27.34 -7.31
CA VAL A 5 13.61 -26.43 -6.37
C VAL A 5 13.25 -25.16 -7.16
N PRO A 6 12.02 -24.63 -7.08
CA PRO A 6 11.68 -23.36 -7.69
C PRO A 6 12.62 -22.28 -7.14
N GLN A 7 13.45 -21.70 -7.99
CA GLN A 7 14.27 -20.55 -7.61
C GLN A 7 13.32 -19.40 -7.31
N VAL A 8 13.35 -18.94 -6.05
CA VAL A 8 12.75 -17.65 -5.67
C VAL A 8 13.42 -16.58 -6.55
N PRO A 9 12.68 -15.87 -7.41
CA PRO A 9 13.28 -14.83 -8.23
C PRO A 9 13.91 -13.76 -7.33
N PRO A 10 14.97 -13.07 -7.79
CA PRO A 10 15.68 -12.07 -6.99
C PRO A 10 14.69 -11.06 -6.39
N THR A 11 14.97 -10.68 -5.15
CA THR A 11 14.12 -9.90 -4.22
C THR A 11 13.63 -8.55 -4.77
N GLU A 12 14.14 -8.14 -5.93
CA GLU A 12 13.69 -6.95 -6.65
C GLU A 12 13.87 -7.14 -8.16
N THR A 13 12.89 -7.80 -8.79
CA THR A 13 12.77 -7.74 -10.26
C THR A 13 12.11 -6.41 -10.61
N ALA A 14 12.83 -5.56 -11.36
CA ALA A 14 12.32 -4.26 -11.77
C ALA A 14 11.25 -4.44 -12.86
N LEU A 15 9.98 -4.41 -12.46
CA LEU A 15 8.88 -4.24 -13.41
C LEU A 15 8.98 -2.85 -14.05
N THR A 16 8.71 -2.79 -15.34
CA THR A 16 8.95 -1.58 -16.15
C THR A 16 7.74 -0.65 -16.16
N GLY A 17 6.55 -1.23 -16.25
CA GLY A 17 5.25 -0.56 -16.24
C GLY A 17 4.59 -0.50 -14.86
N VAL A 18 4.97 -1.39 -13.95
CA VAL A 18 4.48 -1.43 -12.57
C VAL A 18 5.56 -0.92 -11.62
N ARG A 19 5.23 0.11 -10.84
CA ARG A 19 6.15 0.68 -9.87
C ARG A 19 5.93 0.12 -8.47
N ASN A 20 6.93 0.27 -7.62
CA ASN A 20 6.87 -0.03 -6.19
C ASN A 20 6.56 -1.51 -5.87
N PHE A 21 6.73 -2.41 -6.83
CA PHE A 21 6.53 -3.84 -6.65
C PHE A 21 7.58 -4.43 -5.72
N ARG A 22 7.15 -5.27 -4.76
CA ARG A 22 8.02 -6.13 -3.95
C ARG A 22 7.25 -7.21 -3.20
N ASP A 23 7.97 -8.26 -2.83
CA ASP A 23 7.56 -9.22 -1.81
C ASP A 23 7.71 -8.60 -0.41
N VAL A 24 6.78 -8.90 0.50
CA VAL A 24 6.75 -8.47 1.90
C VAL A 24 7.19 -9.61 2.84
N GLY A 25 7.87 -10.62 2.30
CA GLY A 25 8.54 -11.70 3.04
C GLY A 25 9.81 -11.26 3.79
N GLY A 26 10.18 -12.03 4.82
CA GLY A 26 11.41 -11.90 5.59
C GLY A 26 11.37 -10.92 6.76
N LEU A 27 10.24 -10.27 7.03
CA LEU A 27 10.12 -9.28 8.11
C LEU A 27 10.00 -9.97 9.48
N PRO A 28 10.76 -9.54 10.51
CA PRO A 28 10.76 -10.19 11.82
C PRO A 28 9.47 -9.92 12.61
N THR A 29 8.99 -10.95 13.30
CA THR A 29 7.92 -10.82 14.30
C THR A 29 8.48 -10.81 15.72
N ALA A 30 7.73 -10.22 16.65
CA ALA A 30 8.15 -10.08 18.05
C ALA A 30 8.34 -11.43 18.78
N ASP A 31 7.77 -12.52 18.24
CA ASP A 31 7.91 -13.90 18.75
C ASP A 31 9.00 -14.71 18.03
N GLY A 32 9.79 -14.09 17.16
CA GLY A 32 10.99 -14.68 16.53
C GLY A 32 10.76 -15.39 15.20
N ARG A 33 9.53 -15.42 14.68
CA ARG A 33 9.21 -15.89 13.30
C ARG A 33 9.50 -14.79 12.28
N ARG A 34 9.26 -15.09 11.00
CA ARG A 34 9.30 -14.10 9.92
C ARG A 34 8.10 -14.22 8.99
N THR A 35 7.79 -13.15 8.27
CA THR A 35 6.86 -13.26 7.15
C THR A 35 7.44 -14.21 6.09
N ALA A 36 6.63 -15.15 5.60
CA ALA A 36 7.03 -16.08 4.57
C ALA A 36 7.10 -15.36 3.21
N PHE A 37 8.15 -15.66 2.43
CA PHE A 37 8.25 -15.22 1.05
C PHE A 37 7.15 -15.82 0.18
N GLY A 38 6.75 -15.08 -0.85
CA GLY A 38 5.77 -15.51 -1.83
C GLY A 38 4.34 -15.58 -1.31
N ARG A 39 4.03 -14.90 -0.20
CA ARG A 39 2.68 -14.88 0.39
C ARG A 39 1.98 -13.55 0.20
N LEU A 40 2.69 -12.45 0.41
CA LEU A 40 2.11 -11.11 0.33
C LEU A 40 3.04 -10.19 -0.42
N TYR A 41 2.53 -9.62 -1.52
CA TYR A 41 3.21 -8.66 -2.36
C TYR A 41 2.52 -7.31 -2.26
N ARG A 42 3.25 -6.25 -2.58
CA ARG A 42 2.68 -4.91 -2.77
C ARG A 42 3.22 -4.26 -4.03
N SER A 43 2.43 -3.39 -4.65
CA SER A 43 2.86 -2.58 -5.79
C SER A 43 2.02 -1.30 -5.92
N GLY A 44 2.40 -0.44 -6.86
CA GLY A 44 1.48 0.50 -7.49
C GLY A 44 0.50 -0.20 -8.44
N HIS A 45 -0.30 0.60 -9.15
CA HIS A 45 -1.32 0.06 -10.04
C HIS A 45 -0.73 -0.78 -11.18
N LEU A 46 -1.52 -1.70 -11.73
CA LEU A 46 -1.11 -2.63 -12.78
C LEU A 46 -1.57 -2.18 -14.17
N ALA A 47 -2.33 -1.08 -14.26
CA ALA A 47 -2.89 -0.58 -15.53
C ALA A 47 -1.89 -0.35 -16.67
N HIS A 48 -0.61 -0.12 -16.36
CA HIS A 48 0.43 0.10 -17.36
C HIS A 48 1.47 -1.04 -17.43
N ALA A 49 1.17 -2.20 -16.83
CA ALA A 49 2.03 -3.35 -16.92
C ALA A 49 2.31 -3.71 -18.39
N SER A 50 3.58 -3.86 -18.74
CA SER A 50 4.00 -4.39 -20.04
C SER A 50 3.63 -5.87 -20.19
N ALA A 51 3.80 -6.43 -21.38
CA ALA A 51 3.60 -7.86 -21.59
C ALA A 51 4.58 -8.69 -20.74
N GLU A 52 5.81 -8.22 -20.59
CA GLU A 52 6.84 -8.83 -19.74
C GLU A 52 6.46 -8.74 -18.25
N ASP A 53 5.92 -7.60 -17.81
CA ASP A 53 5.42 -7.45 -16.44
C ASP A 53 4.25 -8.40 -16.18
N ALA A 54 3.33 -8.54 -17.15
CA ALA A 54 2.18 -9.43 -17.05
C ALA A 54 2.61 -10.91 -16.94
N LEU A 55 3.60 -11.33 -17.74
CA LEU A 55 4.19 -12.67 -17.67
C LEU A 55 4.85 -12.92 -16.31
N PHE A 56 5.61 -11.94 -15.81
CA PHE A 56 6.22 -12.03 -14.49
C PHE A 56 5.15 -12.16 -13.39
N LEU A 57 4.16 -11.27 -13.37
CA LEU A 57 3.07 -11.26 -12.39
C LEU A 57 2.26 -12.56 -12.45
N GLY A 58 1.99 -13.09 -13.65
CA GLY A 58 1.35 -14.39 -13.83
C GLY A 58 2.17 -15.56 -13.31
N GLY A 59 3.50 -15.44 -13.31
CA GLY A 59 4.43 -16.44 -12.76
C GLY A 59 4.49 -16.47 -11.23
N LEU A 60 3.95 -15.47 -10.53
CA LEU A 60 3.96 -15.41 -9.05
C LEU A 60 2.95 -16.38 -8.41
N GLY A 61 2.02 -16.96 -9.19
CA GLY A 61 0.96 -17.80 -8.65
C GLY A 61 0.01 -17.04 -7.73
N LEU A 62 -0.25 -15.76 -8.02
CA LEU A 62 -1.20 -14.94 -7.25
C LEU A 62 -2.58 -15.60 -7.27
N HIS A 63 -3.18 -15.73 -6.08
CA HIS A 63 -4.59 -16.05 -5.95
C HIS A 63 -5.44 -14.78 -6.08
N THR A 64 -5.04 -13.70 -5.39
CA THR A 64 -5.83 -12.48 -5.27
C THR A 64 -5.02 -11.21 -5.50
N VAL A 65 -5.63 -10.23 -6.18
CA VAL A 65 -5.19 -8.83 -6.24
C VAL A 65 -6.23 -7.98 -5.52
N PHE A 66 -5.80 -7.24 -4.50
CA PHE A 66 -6.63 -6.25 -3.82
C PHE A 66 -6.34 -4.85 -4.40
N ASP A 67 -7.34 -4.28 -5.07
CA ASP A 67 -7.27 -2.93 -5.63
C ASP A 67 -7.95 -1.92 -4.70
N PHE A 68 -7.16 -1.07 -4.05
CA PHE A 68 -7.64 -0.03 -3.13
C PHE A 68 -7.94 1.31 -3.80
N ARG A 69 -7.86 1.37 -5.13
CA ARG A 69 -8.21 2.54 -5.92
C ARG A 69 -9.71 2.78 -5.96
N ASN A 70 -10.08 4.04 -6.09
CA ASN A 70 -11.45 4.45 -6.34
C ASN A 70 -11.63 4.84 -7.82
N SER A 71 -12.86 5.18 -8.21
CA SER A 71 -13.17 5.48 -9.62
C SER A 71 -12.38 6.67 -10.18
N ALA A 72 -11.95 7.63 -9.35
CA ALA A 72 -11.14 8.77 -9.79
C ALA A 72 -9.71 8.33 -10.15
N ASP A 73 -9.14 7.39 -9.40
CA ASP A 73 -7.85 6.78 -9.75
C ASP A 73 -7.98 5.97 -11.05
N HIS A 74 -9.04 5.17 -11.24
CA HIS A 74 -9.25 4.40 -12.48
C HIS A 74 -9.43 5.29 -13.69
N LYS A 75 -10.11 6.43 -13.55
CA LYS A 75 -10.23 7.42 -14.62
C LYS A 75 -8.88 8.04 -15.00
N LEU A 76 -7.96 8.15 -14.03
CA LEU A 76 -6.65 8.76 -14.24
C LEU A 76 -5.62 7.77 -14.79
N ASP A 77 -5.54 6.59 -14.20
CA ASP A 77 -4.47 5.62 -14.45
C ASP A 77 -4.93 4.46 -15.33
N GLY A 78 -6.24 4.31 -15.55
CA GLY A 78 -6.82 3.15 -16.21
C GLY A 78 -7.11 2.00 -15.25
N TYR A 79 -7.84 1.01 -15.75
CA TYR A 79 -8.05 -0.26 -15.07
C TYR A 79 -6.81 -1.15 -15.21
N ASP A 80 -6.61 -2.04 -14.24
CA ASP A 80 -5.51 -3.00 -14.31
C ASP A 80 -5.66 -3.94 -15.51
N ILE A 81 -4.51 -4.44 -15.98
CA ILE A 81 -4.50 -5.58 -16.90
C ILE A 81 -5.16 -6.80 -16.23
N GLU A 82 -5.76 -7.66 -17.05
CA GLU A 82 -6.27 -8.94 -16.57
C GLU A 82 -5.12 -9.93 -16.37
N LEU A 83 -5.08 -10.57 -15.20
CA LEU A 83 -4.17 -11.67 -14.91
C LEU A 83 -4.99 -12.96 -14.84
N ALA A 84 -4.76 -13.88 -15.78
CA ALA A 84 -5.54 -15.10 -15.91
C ALA A 84 -5.50 -15.95 -14.64
N GLY A 85 -6.67 -16.37 -14.15
CA GLY A 85 -6.79 -17.18 -12.94
C GLY A 85 -6.61 -16.42 -11.61
N VAL A 86 -6.37 -15.10 -11.66
CA VAL A 86 -6.20 -14.27 -10.48
C VAL A 86 -7.49 -13.51 -10.17
N ARG A 87 -7.95 -13.58 -8.92
CA ARG A 87 -9.13 -12.85 -8.47
C ARG A 87 -8.81 -11.39 -8.21
N ASN A 88 -9.41 -10.46 -8.96
CA ASN A 88 -9.35 -9.04 -8.61
C ASN A 88 -10.49 -8.67 -7.63
N VAL A 89 -10.13 -8.09 -6.48
CA VAL A 89 -11.07 -7.65 -5.44
C VAL A 89 -10.91 -6.15 -5.23
N SER A 90 -11.88 -5.38 -5.72
CA SER A 90 -11.94 -3.94 -5.47
C SER A 90 -12.42 -3.63 -4.04
N ILE A 91 -11.61 -2.88 -3.29
CA ILE A 91 -11.88 -2.41 -1.93
C ILE A 91 -11.42 -0.95 -1.80
N PRO A 92 -12.15 0.03 -2.36
CA PRO A 92 -11.71 1.43 -2.31
C PRO A 92 -11.53 1.92 -0.86
N LEU A 93 -10.35 2.44 -0.53
CA LEU A 93 -10.03 2.97 0.82
C LEU A 93 -10.26 4.48 0.96
N SER A 94 -10.83 5.10 -0.08
CA SER A 94 -11.16 6.52 -0.10
C SER A 94 -12.32 6.77 -1.05
N ASP A 95 -13.26 7.63 -0.67
CA ASP A 95 -14.34 8.06 -1.56
C ASP A 95 -13.78 8.94 -2.70
N PRO A 96 -14.24 8.81 -3.96
CA PRO A 96 -13.88 9.73 -5.03
C PRO A 96 -14.17 11.21 -4.73
N ALA A 97 -15.22 11.51 -3.96
CA ALA A 97 -15.60 12.87 -3.57
C ALA A 97 -14.66 13.46 -2.50
N ASP A 98 -14.13 12.61 -1.62
CA ASP A 98 -13.24 13.01 -0.54
C ASP A 98 -11.92 13.56 -1.11
N GLY A 99 -11.76 14.88 -1.04
CA GLY A 99 -10.58 15.56 -1.56
C GLY A 99 -10.50 15.62 -3.08
N ALA A 100 -11.60 15.43 -3.82
CA ALA A 100 -11.64 15.57 -5.27
C ALA A 100 -11.10 16.93 -5.75
N GLU A 101 -11.56 18.02 -5.13
CA GLU A 101 -11.10 19.37 -5.43
C GLU A 101 -9.61 19.54 -5.11
N PHE A 102 -9.17 18.98 -3.98
CA PHE A 102 -7.75 19.00 -3.60
C PHE A 102 -6.88 18.33 -4.66
N TRP A 103 -7.23 17.12 -5.10
CA TRP A 103 -6.47 16.41 -6.12
C TRP A 103 -6.54 17.06 -7.49
N ARG A 104 -7.63 17.76 -7.80
CA ARG A 104 -7.70 18.64 -8.97
C ARG A 104 -6.71 19.80 -8.85
N LEU A 105 -6.64 20.47 -7.71
CA LEU A 105 -5.68 21.55 -7.45
C LEU A 105 -4.22 21.05 -7.48
N VAL A 106 -3.94 19.86 -6.95
CA VAL A 106 -2.61 19.24 -7.01
C VAL A 106 -2.16 19.01 -8.46
N ARG A 107 -3.10 18.68 -9.35
CA ARG A 107 -2.84 18.36 -10.76
C ARG A 107 -2.79 19.60 -11.65
N ASP A 108 -3.72 20.54 -11.43
CA ASP A 108 -4.03 21.64 -12.34
C ASP A 108 -3.77 23.03 -11.75
N GLY A 109 -3.51 23.12 -10.44
CA GLY A 109 -3.31 24.39 -9.75
C GLY A 109 -1.96 25.01 -10.08
N ASN A 110 -1.94 26.33 -10.23
CA ASN A 110 -0.70 27.10 -10.36
C ASN A 110 0.05 27.18 -9.00
N ILE A 111 1.25 27.76 -9.00
CA ILE A 111 2.08 27.84 -7.80
C ILE A 111 1.40 28.55 -6.62
N GLU A 112 0.64 29.63 -6.86
CA GLU A 112 -0.06 30.37 -5.80
C GLU A 112 -1.15 29.51 -5.15
N GLN A 113 -1.91 28.79 -5.97
CA GLN A 113 -2.92 27.85 -5.48
C GLN A 113 -2.27 26.73 -4.68
N LEU A 114 -1.18 26.13 -5.15
CA LEU A 114 -0.46 25.08 -4.42
C LEU A 114 0.08 25.60 -3.09
N ARG A 115 0.68 26.80 -3.06
CA ARG A 115 1.13 27.41 -1.80
C ARG A 115 -0.03 27.55 -0.81
N SER A 116 -1.19 28.00 -1.28
CA SER A 116 -2.35 28.21 -0.41
C SER A 116 -2.79 26.94 0.33
N ILE A 117 -2.69 25.77 -0.33
CA ILE A 117 -3.16 24.48 0.19
C ILE A 117 -2.06 23.58 0.77
N LEU A 118 -0.78 23.77 0.41
CA LEU A 118 0.32 22.85 0.77
C LEU A 118 1.45 23.50 1.57
N ALA A 119 1.67 24.81 1.46
CA ALA A 119 2.77 25.48 2.15
C ALA A 119 2.58 25.50 3.68
N ASN A 120 3.64 25.87 4.40
CA ASN A 120 3.64 26.01 5.86
C ASN A 120 3.21 24.72 6.59
N GLY A 121 3.57 23.56 6.06
CA GLY A 121 3.29 22.26 6.66
C GLY A 121 1.91 21.67 6.35
N LYS A 122 1.02 22.39 5.64
CA LYS A 122 -0.34 21.91 5.34
C LYS A 122 -0.37 20.60 4.55
N GLY A 123 0.57 20.41 3.62
CA GLY A 123 0.70 19.14 2.88
C GLY A 123 0.98 17.95 3.80
N THR A 124 1.90 18.13 4.75
CA THR A 124 2.25 17.13 5.77
C THR A 124 1.09 16.87 6.72
N GLU A 125 0.46 17.93 7.25
CA GLU A 125 -0.70 17.82 8.14
C GLU A 125 -1.83 17.03 7.49
N ARG A 126 -2.13 17.30 6.22
CA ARG A 126 -3.13 16.55 5.46
C ARG A 126 -2.83 15.06 5.40
N MET A 127 -1.57 14.69 5.14
CA MET A 127 -1.18 13.28 5.09
C MET A 127 -1.27 12.61 6.46
N LEU A 128 -0.87 13.30 7.52
CA LEU A 128 -1.03 12.81 8.89
C LEU A 128 -2.52 12.57 9.22
N THR A 129 -3.41 13.51 8.89
CA THR A 129 -4.85 13.35 9.08
C THR A 129 -5.39 12.17 8.27
N MET A 130 -4.98 12.02 7.01
CA MET A 130 -5.42 10.92 6.13
C MET A 130 -4.99 9.55 6.66
N TYR A 131 -3.76 9.42 7.17
CA TYR A 131 -3.28 8.17 7.76
C TYR A 131 -4.05 7.80 9.02
N ARG A 132 -4.32 8.78 9.89
CA ARG A 132 -5.12 8.59 11.11
C ARG A 132 -6.57 8.20 10.78
N SER A 133 -7.24 8.95 9.92
CA SER A 133 -8.64 8.69 9.58
C SER A 133 -8.81 7.37 8.85
N THR A 134 -7.87 6.96 8.00
CA THR A 134 -7.96 5.65 7.32
C THR A 134 -7.92 4.48 8.31
N ILE A 135 -7.16 4.59 9.40
CA ILE A 135 -7.16 3.57 10.47
C ILE A 135 -8.50 3.56 11.22
N VAL A 136 -9.04 4.73 11.55
CA VAL A 136 -10.26 4.86 12.37
C VAL A 136 -11.53 4.52 11.57
N ASP A 137 -11.61 5.02 10.35
CA ASP A 137 -12.85 5.04 9.57
C ASP A 137 -12.96 3.87 8.57
N ARG A 138 -11.84 3.25 8.16
CA ARG A 138 -11.82 2.14 7.17
C ARG A 138 -11.62 0.76 7.80
N THR A 139 -12.14 0.59 9.01
CA THR A 139 -12.04 -0.68 9.76
C THR A 139 -12.75 -1.83 9.04
N ALA A 140 -13.88 -1.58 8.38
CA ALA A 140 -14.62 -2.61 7.64
C ALA A 140 -13.83 -3.12 6.42
N GLU A 141 -13.18 -2.23 5.69
CA GLU A 141 -12.36 -2.56 4.52
C GLU A 141 -11.09 -3.31 4.93
N HIS A 142 -10.40 -2.85 5.97
CA HIS A 142 -9.25 -3.57 6.52
C HIS A 142 -9.65 -4.94 7.09
N SER A 143 -10.79 -5.03 7.78
CA SER A 143 -11.36 -6.30 8.25
C SER A 143 -11.56 -7.28 7.09
N ARG A 144 -12.22 -6.84 6.01
CA ARG A 144 -12.46 -7.66 4.82
C ARG A 144 -11.17 -8.19 4.21
N VAL A 145 -10.11 -7.39 4.15
CA VAL A 145 -8.79 -7.84 3.67
C VAL A 145 -8.23 -8.94 4.57
N LEU A 146 -8.19 -8.72 5.89
CA LEU A 146 -7.63 -9.68 6.84
C LEU A 146 -8.38 -11.01 6.83
N HIS A 147 -9.71 -10.98 6.80
CA HIS A 147 -10.51 -12.20 6.71
C HIS A 147 -10.26 -12.95 5.40
N ALA A 148 -10.17 -12.26 4.27
CA ALA A 148 -9.86 -12.88 2.98
C ALA A 148 -8.46 -13.54 2.97
N LEU A 149 -7.45 -12.90 3.56
CA LEU A 149 -6.11 -13.47 3.71
C LEU A 149 -6.08 -14.70 4.62
N ALA A 150 -6.89 -14.72 5.69
CA ALA A 150 -7.00 -15.85 6.60
C ALA A 150 -7.62 -17.10 5.95
N GLU A 151 -8.40 -16.90 4.89
CA GLU A 151 -9.06 -17.95 4.14
C GLU A 151 -8.15 -18.51 3.03
N ASP A 152 -8.40 -18.16 1.77
CA ASP A 152 -7.74 -18.73 0.59
C ASP A 152 -7.13 -17.68 -0.34
N SER A 153 -7.07 -16.40 0.06
CA SER A 153 -6.61 -15.32 -0.82
C SER A 153 -5.09 -15.18 -0.99
N VAL A 154 -4.29 -16.09 -0.45
CA VAL A 154 -2.81 -16.06 -0.48
C VAL A 154 -2.28 -17.07 -1.51
N PRO A 155 -1.34 -16.73 -2.41
CA PRO A 155 -0.57 -15.47 -2.48
C PRO A 155 -1.38 -14.25 -2.93
N ALA A 156 -1.20 -13.13 -2.24
CA ALA A 156 -1.93 -11.90 -2.50
C ALA A 156 -1.02 -10.77 -2.97
N LEU A 157 -1.51 -9.90 -3.85
CA LEU A 157 -0.91 -8.60 -4.15
C LEU A 157 -1.85 -7.49 -3.72
N MET A 158 -1.33 -6.52 -2.97
CA MET A 158 -2.06 -5.33 -2.54
C MET A 158 -1.54 -4.09 -3.26
N HIS A 159 -2.43 -3.31 -3.87
CA HIS A 159 -2.02 -2.07 -4.51
C HIS A 159 -3.03 -0.94 -4.37
N CYS A 160 -2.55 0.26 -4.68
CA CYS A 160 -3.36 1.44 -4.96
C CYS A 160 -2.76 2.14 -6.19
N ALA A 161 -2.87 3.46 -6.33
CA ALA A 161 -2.18 4.17 -7.41
C ALA A 161 -0.64 4.05 -7.28
N ALA A 162 -0.08 4.53 -6.17
CA ALA A 162 1.37 4.54 -5.92
C ALA A 162 1.90 3.29 -5.21
N GLY A 163 1.00 2.48 -4.63
CA GLY A 163 1.38 1.38 -3.75
C GLY A 163 2.00 1.84 -2.43
N LYS A 164 1.78 3.10 -2.02
CA LYS A 164 2.46 3.78 -0.91
C LYS A 164 1.53 3.98 0.29
N ASP A 165 0.49 4.81 0.17
CA ASP A 165 -0.38 5.19 1.31
C ASP A 165 -1.44 4.13 1.62
N ARG A 166 -2.50 4.04 0.81
CA ARG A 166 -3.61 3.08 0.99
C ARG A 166 -3.11 1.63 1.07
N ALA A 167 -2.32 1.20 0.09
CA ALA A 167 -1.70 -0.11 0.12
C ALA A 167 -0.70 -0.27 1.30
N GLY A 168 0.06 0.77 1.65
CA GLY A 168 0.99 0.68 2.77
C GLY A 168 0.31 0.55 4.12
N LEU A 169 -0.83 1.22 4.32
CA LEU A 169 -1.65 1.07 5.52
C LEU A 169 -2.24 -0.32 5.61
N SER A 170 -2.79 -0.87 4.52
CA SER A 170 -3.32 -2.25 4.53
C SER A 170 -2.22 -3.31 4.73
N ILE A 171 -1.04 -3.11 4.15
CA ILE A 171 0.14 -3.94 4.43
C ILE A 171 0.52 -3.81 5.91
N ALA A 172 0.65 -2.60 6.45
CA ALA A 172 1.00 -2.37 7.85
C ALA A 172 -0.01 -3.03 8.81
N VAL A 173 -1.31 -2.91 8.55
CA VAL A 173 -2.37 -3.57 9.33
C VAL A 173 -2.24 -5.09 9.26
N SER A 174 -1.95 -5.66 8.08
CA SER A 174 -1.74 -7.09 7.91
C SER A 174 -0.50 -7.59 8.67
N LEU A 175 0.58 -6.83 8.64
CA LEU A 175 1.82 -7.14 9.35
C LEU A 175 1.65 -7.03 10.88
N LEU A 176 0.93 -6.01 11.36
CA LEU A 176 0.53 -5.88 12.76
C LEU A 176 -0.31 -7.08 13.22
N ALA A 177 -1.24 -7.54 12.38
CA ALA A 177 -2.12 -8.67 12.71
C ALA A 177 -1.34 -9.96 13.00
N VAL A 178 -0.24 -10.19 12.28
CA VAL A 178 0.62 -11.36 12.47
C VAL A 178 1.79 -11.14 13.42
N GLY A 179 1.95 -9.93 13.97
CA GLY A 179 2.91 -9.62 15.04
C GLY A 179 4.28 -9.15 14.55
N VAL A 180 4.38 -8.61 13.34
CA VAL A 180 5.62 -7.98 12.84
C VAL A 180 5.95 -6.72 13.64
N GLU A 181 7.23 -6.51 13.92
CA GLU A 181 7.74 -5.36 14.66
C GLU A 181 7.42 -4.04 13.93
N ARG A 182 6.97 -3.00 14.66
CA ARG A 182 6.56 -1.71 14.06
C ARG A 182 7.71 -1.07 13.26
N GLU A 183 8.93 -1.20 13.75
CA GLU A 183 10.16 -0.72 13.12
C GLU A 183 10.43 -1.42 11.78
N ALA A 184 10.18 -2.74 11.69
CA ALA A 184 10.30 -3.49 10.45
C ALA A 184 9.22 -3.12 9.42
N ILE A 185 7.99 -2.86 9.88
CA ILE A 185 6.90 -2.35 9.04
C ILE A 185 7.27 -0.98 8.46
N GLU A 186 7.77 -0.08 9.30
CA GLU A 186 8.23 1.25 8.87
C GLU A 186 9.36 1.14 7.86
N ALA A 187 10.36 0.31 8.14
CA ALA A 187 11.48 0.10 7.23
C ALA A 187 11.02 -0.39 5.85
N ASP A 188 10.06 -1.33 5.77
CA ASP A 188 9.50 -1.74 4.47
C ASP A 188 8.72 -0.61 3.78
N TYR A 189 7.91 0.13 4.54
CA TYR A 189 7.11 1.23 4.03
C TYR A 189 7.99 2.32 3.40
N LEU A 190 9.08 2.71 4.09
CA LEU A 190 10.01 3.75 3.65
C LEU A 190 10.76 3.40 2.37
N LYS A 191 10.90 2.10 2.04
CA LYS A 191 11.47 1.71 0.73
C LYS A 191 10.67 2.30 -0.44
N SER A 192 9.41 2.68 -0.26
CA SER A 192 8.61 3.33 -1.32
C SER A 192 9.18 4.68 -1.79
N ASN A 193 10.13 5.26 -1.05
CA ASN A 193 10.85 6.47 -1.45
C ASN A 193 11.92 6.26 -2.51
N ASP A 194 12.33 5.02 -2.78
CA ASP A 194 13.32 4.77 -3.82
C ASP A 194 12.84 5.41 -5.16
N PRO A 195 13.69 6.20 -5.84
CA PRO A 195 13.33 6.84 -7.11
C PRO A 195 12.65 5.93 -8.14
N HIS A 196 13.05 4.65 -8.22
CA HIS A 196 12.44 3.73 -9.18
C HIS A 196 11.04 3.25 -8.74
N ARG A 197 10.72 3.36 -7.44
CA ARG A 197 9.45 2.95 -6.83
C ARG A 197 8.44 4.09 -6.74
N ARG A 198 8.88 5.35 -6.63
CA ARG A 198 7.99 6.51 -6.47
C ARG A 198 6.96 6.61 -7.60
N TYR A 199 5.75 7.05 -7.27
CA TYR A 199 4.76 7.36 -8.28
C TYR A 199 5.23 8.52 -9.17
N LYS A 200 4.97 8.42 -10.48
CA LYS A 200 5.29 9.51 -11.43
C LYS A 200 4.24 10.59 -11.29
N VAL A 201 4.63 11.74 -10.74
CA VAL A 201 3.75 12.91 -10.60
C VAL A 201 3.22 13.30 -11.99
N LYS A 202 1.89 13.34 -12.13
CA LYS A 202 1.20 13.78 -13.34
C LYS A 202 0.52 15.11 -13.07
N ARG A 203 1.02 16.18 -13.67
CA ARG A 203 0.38 17.51 -13.69
C ARG A 203 -0.07 17.84 -15.10
N SER A 204 -1.05 18.73 -15.23
CA SER A 204 -1.47 19.21 -16.56
C SER A 204 -0.44 20.13 -17.19
N ASP A 205 0.29 20.90 -16.39
CA ASP A 205 1.47 21.65 -16.81
C ASP A 205 2.76 20.91 -16.42
N MET A 206 3.40 20.29 -17.43
CA MET A 206 4.68 19.59 -17.30
C MET A 206 5.88 20.44 -17.74
N SER A 207 5.70 21.76 -17.93
CA SER A 207 6.79 22.69 -18.25
C SER A 207 7.74 22.90 -17.06
N GLU A 208 8.86 23.58 -17.29
CA GLU A 208 9.79 23.98 -16.21
C GLU A 208 9.10 24.79 -15.09
N THR A 209 8.07 25.56 -15.42
CA THR A 209 7.30 26.34 -14.43
C THR A 209 6.34 25.43 -13.66
N GLY A 210 5.59 24.58 -14.39
CA GLY A 210 4.64 23.63 -13.81
C GLY A 210 5.28 22.53 -12.96
N MET A 211 6.57 22.27 -13.18
CA MET A 211 7.40 21.29 -12.47
C MET A 211 8.61 21.93 -11.77
N SER A 212 8.51 23.21 -11.41
CA SER A 212 9.60 23.94 -10.75
C SER A 212 10.00 23.29 -9.42
N ALA A 213 11.21 23.57 -8.94
CA ALA A 213 11.71 23.02 -7.68
C ALA A 213 10.75 23.27 -6.50
N GLU A 214 10.16 24.47 -6.45
CA GLU A 214 9.20 24.82 -5.41
C GLU A 214 7.88 24.04 -5.52
N VAL A 215 7.36 23.83 -6.74
CA VAL A 215 6.20 22.97 -6.94
C VAL A 215 6.50 21.56 -6.43
N MET A 216 7.65 21.01 -6.79
CA MET A 216 8.04 19.67 -6.35
C MET A 216 8.25 19.58 -4.84
N GLU A 217 8.76 20.62 -4.20
CA GLU A 217 8.86 20.73 -2.74
C GLU A 217 7.47 20.71 -2.07
N LEU A 218 6.54 21.53 -2.54
CA LEU A 218 5.17 21.58 -2.03
C LEU A 218 4.43 20.25 -2.19
N LEU A 219 4.71 19.52 -3.28
CA LEU A 219 4.09 18.23 -3.56
C LEU A 219 4.76 17.06 -2.84
N ASN A 220 6.01 17.21 -2.37
CA ASN A 220 6.77 16.12 -1.80
C ASN A 220 6.05 15.39 -0.65
N PRO A 221 5.37 16.06 0.31
CA PRO A 221 4.60 15.38 1.35
C PRO A 221 3.56 14.39 0.80
N LEU A 222 2.94 14.69 -0.35
CA LEU A 222 1.92 13.83 -0.94
C LEU A 222 2.50 12.61 -1.65
N PHE A 223 3.69 12.74 -2.24
CA PHE A 223 4.30 11.69 -3.08
C PHE A 223 5.47 10.95 -2.41
N GLY A 224 5.95 11.43 -1.27
CA GLY A 224 6.96 10.78 -0.42
C GLY A 224 6.33 9.92 0.67
N ALA A 225 7.08 8.91 1.12
CA ALA A 225 6.75 8.10 2.28
C ALA A 225 7.49 8.66 3.50
N GLU A 226 6.78 9.20 4.48
CA GLU A 226 7.40 9.73 5.70
C GLU A 226 7.06 8.83 6.90
N ALA A 227 8.06 8.53 7.74
CA ALA A 227 7.90 7.73 8.95
C ALA A 227 6.79 8.29 9.85
N ALA A 228 6.71 9.62 9.95
CA ALA A 228 5.68 10.32 10.71
C ALA A 228 4.24 9.96 10.30
N TYR A 229 4.00 9.60 9.04
CA TYR A 229 2.66 9.20 8.58
C TYR A 229 2.26 7.85 9.17
N LEU A 230 3.17 6.88 9.13
CA LEU A 230 2.92 5.56 9.72
C LEU A 230 2.87 5.62 11.25
N ALA A 231 3.73 6.44 11.86
CA ALA A 231 3.68 6.71 13.29
C ALA A 231 2.33 7.32 13.70
N ALA A 232 1.78 8.25 12.91
CA ALA A 232 0.45 8.81 13.16
C ALA A 232 -0.66 7.75 13.06
N ALA A 233 -0.58 6.82 12.11
CA ALA A 233 -1.49 5.69 12.02
C ALA A 233 -1.42 4.77 13.25
N PHE A 234 -0.21 4.44 13.72
CA PHE A 234 -0.02 3.66 14.95
C PHE A 234 -0.52 4.41 16.19
N ALA A 235 -0.27 5.71 16.29
CA ALA A 235 -0.80 6.54 17.36
C ALA A 235 -2.34 6.56 17.35
N ALA A 236 -2.99 6.62 16.17
CA ALA A 236 -4.44 6.52 16.09
C ALA A 236 -4.99 5.18 16.59
N ILE A 237 -4.26 4.07 16.37
CA ILE A 237 -4.59 2.76 16.96
C ILE A 237 -4.56 2.86 18.49
N ASP A 238 -3.44 3.36 19.02
CA ASP A 238 -3.20 3.41 20.46
C ASP A 238 -4.15 4.40 21.17
N GLU A 239 -4.50 5.53 20.55
CA GLU A 239 -5.42 6.51 21.12
C GLU A 239 -6.89 6.04 21.09
N THR A 240 -7.29 5.32 20.04
CA THR A 240 -8.70 4.93 19.83
C THR A 240 -9.05 3.61 20.51
N TRP A 241 -8.17 2.61 20.43
CA TRP A 241 -8.38 1.28 21.00
C TRP A 241 -7.43 0.95 22.14
N GLY A 242 -6.42 1.77 22.42
CA GLY A 242 -5.46 1.55 23.50
C GLY A 242 -4.38 0.50 23.23
N THR A 243 -4.67 -0.53 22.42
CA THR A 243 -3.69 -1.53 21.99
C THR A 243 -3.99 -2.04 20.58
N THR A 244 -2.95 -2.51 19.88
CA THR A 244 -3.10 -3.21 18.59
C THR A 244 -4.07 -4.40 18.72
N ASP A 245 -4.01 -5.17 19.80
CA ASP A 245 -4.88 -6.34 19.99
C ASP A 245 -6.36 -5.95 20.09
N ARG A 246 -6.69 -4.85 20.78
CA ARG A 246 -8.05 -4.34 20.82
C ARG A 246 -8.50 -3.77 19.47
N TYR A 247 -7.61 -3.11 18.73
CA TYR A 247 -7.92 -2.69 17.37
C TYR A 247 -8.26 -3.88 16.45
N LEU A 248 -7.46 -4.95 16.50
CA LEU A 248 -7.73 -6.17 15.72
C LEU A 248 -9.07 -6.82 16.12
N ALA A 249 -9.31 -7.01 17.42
CA ALA A 249 -10.49 -7.71 17.92
C ALA A 249 -11.78 -6.87 17.80
N GLU A 250 -11.74 -5.62 18.23
CA GLU A 250 -12.93 -4.76 18.33
C GLU A 250 -13.15 -3.93 17.07
N GLY A 251 -12.09 -3.35 16.50
CA GLY A 251 -12.15 -2.54 15.28
C GLY A 251 -12.31 -3.40 14.03
N LEU A 252 -11.39 -4.35 13.84
CA LEU A 252 -11.33 -5.18 12.63
C LEU A 252 -12.07 -6.51 12.74
N LYS A 253 -12.68 -6.82 13.89
CA LYS A 253 -13.44 -8.05 14.13
C LYS A 253 -12.62 -9.32 13.81
N VAL A 254 -11.33 -9.30 14.08
CA VAL A 254 -10.43 -10.44 13.93
C VAL A 254 -10.47 -11.26 15.21
N SER A 255 -11.08 -12.45 15.15
CA SER A 255 -11.08 -13.39 16.27
C SER A 255 -9.68 -13.99 16.49
N PRO A 256 -9.40 -14.58 17.67
CA PRO A 256 -8.15 -15.32 17.90
C PRO A 256 -7.90 -16.41 16.85
N GLU A 257 -8.94 -17.14 16.44
CA GLU A 257 -8.85 -18.20 15.43
C GLU A 257 -8.52 -17.63 14.04
N THR A 258 -9.13 -16.48 13.69
CA THR A 258 -8.82 -15.78 12.43
C THR A 258 -7.37 -15.30 12.43
N ARG A 259 -6.90 -14.77 13.56
CA ARG A 259 -5.53 -14.31 13.73
C ARG A 259 -4.51 -15.44 13.60
N GLU A 260 -4.80 -16.61 14.15
CA GLU A 260 -3.91 -17.76 14.01
C GLU A 260 -3.86 -18.24 12.55
N ARG A 261 -5.00 -18.30 11.86
CA ARG A 261 -5.04 -18.62 10.42
C ARG A 261 -4.23 -17.61 9.59
N LEU A 262 -4.30 -16.31 9.91
CA LEU A 262 -3.42 -15.31 9.27
C LEU A 262 -1.94 -15.62 9.47
N ARG A 263 -1.55 -16.01 10.69
CA ARG A 263 -0.16 -16.36 11.02
C ARG A 263 0.29 -17.62 10.29
N GLU A 264 -0.56 -18.65 10.19
CA GLU A 264 -0.29 -19.84 9.39
C GLU A 264 -0.11 -19.53 7.90
N ARG A 265 -0.87 -18.57 7.36
CA ARG A 265 -0.82 -18.20 5.94
C ARG A 265 0.36 -17.30 5.58
N LEU A 266 0.76 -16.40 6.48
CA LEU A 266 1.70 -15.31 6.19
C LEU A 266 3.07 -15.46 6.83
N LEU A 267 3.24 -16.30 7.85
CA LEU A 267 4.53 -16.51 8.51
C LEU A 267 5.19 -17.83 8.10
N ASP A 268 6.51 -17.90 8.19
CA ASP A 268 7.25 -19.13 8.00
C ASP A 268 6.95 -20.14 9.11
N GLN A 269 7.09 -21.44 8.80
CA GLN A 269 7.13 -22.45 9.84
C GLN A 269 8.56 -22.43 10.37
N GLY A 270 8.74 -21.82 11.54
CA GLY A 270 10.05 -21.63 12.18
C GLY A 270 10.84 -22.91 12.38
#